data_AF-A0A7W0XQC2-F1
#
_entry.id   AF-A0A7W0XQC2-F1
#
_cell.length_a   1.000
_cell.length_b   1.000
_cell.length_c   1.000
_cell.angle_alpha   90.00
_cell.angle_beta   90.00
_cell.angle_gamma   90.00
#
_symmetry.space_group_name_H-M   'P 1'
#
loop_
_entity.id
_entity.type
_entity.pdbx_description
1 polymer ?
#
loop_
_entity_poly.entity_id
_entity_poly.type
_entity_poly.pdbx_seq_one_letter_code
_entity_poly.pdbx_strand_id
1 'polypeptide(L)'
;MVVCDLNRFRIRTNWTNSVSEVHEFALDDLRDAAVREKLKWVLSDPERLKPGKTRQALTEQAAAEFAKLAQRLRERGHPSGTVAHFINRLVFCMFAEDVDLLPNKMFKRMLQHAATRPDYFQSLASDLFRAMTSGGHIGFEHVAW
;
A
#
# COMPACT_ATOMS: atom_id res chain seq x y z
N MET A 1 22.11 -0.10 -1.45
CA MET A 1 22.84 0.74 -0.47
C MET A 1 22.91 -0.03 0.84
N VAL A 2 24.10 -0.13 1.44
CA VAL A 2 24.27 -0.79 2.75
C VAL A 2 24.84 0.20 3.73
N VAL A 3 24.24 0.28 4.92
CA VAL A 3 24.66 1.19 6.00
C VAL A 3 24.76 0.39 7.30
N CYS A 4 25.78 0.69 8.10
CA CYS A 4 26.01 0.06 9.39
C CYS A 4 26.46 1.10 10.42
N ASP A 5 25.89 1.05 11.63
CA ASP A 5 26.23 1.93 12.77
C ASP A 5 26.88 1.16 13.94
N LEU A 6 27.56 0.04 13.63
CA LEU A 6 28.18 -0.94 14.53
C LEU A 6 27.22 -1.79 15.36
N ASN A 7 25.97 -1.36 15.55
CA ASN A 7 24.96 -2.12 16.29
C ASN A 7 23.83 -2.65 15.39
N ARG A 8 23.60 -1.98 14.26
CA ARG A 8 22.60 -2.35 13.25
C ARG A 8 23.20 -2.32 11.86
N PHE A 9 22.77 -3.28 11.06
CA PHE A 9 23.02 -3.37 9.63
C PHE A 9 21.71 -3.14 8.89
N ARG A 10 21.73 -2.28 7.87
CA ARG A 10 20.59 -2.05 6.98
C ARG A 10 21.02 -2.22 5.54
N ILE A 11 20.47 -3.22 4.88
CA ILE A 11 20.63 -3.47 3.44
C ILE A 11 19.37 -2.97 2.74
N ARG A 12 19.52 -1.97 1.87
CA ARG A 12 18.46 -1.53 0.95
C ARG A 12 18.73 -2.06 -0.45
N THR A 13 17.81 -2.87 -0.95
CA THR A 13 17.82 -3.41 -2.31
C THR A 13 17.26 -2.34 -3.27
N ASN A 14 18.08 -1.84 -4.18
CA ASN A 14 17.72 -0.73 -5.07
C ASN A 14 18.05 -1.07 -6.52
N TRP A 15 17.34 -2.05 -7.06
CA TRP A 15 17.42 -2.41 -8.48
C TRP A 15 16.41 -1.58 -9.29
N THR A 16 16.74 -1.30 -10.55
CA THR A 16 15.81 -0.72 -11.51
C THR A 16 14.63 -1.66 -11.75
N ASN A 17 13.40 -1.12 -11.75
CA ASN A 17 12.14 -1.85 -11.98
C ASN A 17 11.71 -2.88 -10.93
N SER A 18 12.36 -2.95 -9.76
CA SER A 18 11.88 -3.73 -8.62
C SER A 18 11.37 -2.86 -7.46
N VAL A 19 10.59 -3.46 -6.57
CA VAL A 19 10.22 -2.83 -5.29
C VAL A 19 11.41 -2.93 -4.35
N SER A 20 11.83 -1.83 -3.76
CA SER A 20 12.92 -1.85 -2.78
C SER A 20 12.50 -2.57 -1.50
N GLU A 21 13.31 -3.54 -1.11
CA GLU A 21 13.20 -4.24 0.17
C GLU A 21 14.30 -3.77 1.12
N VAL A 22 13.96 -3.73 2.41
CA VAL A 22 14.90 -3.38 3.48
C VAL A 22 15.11 -4.60 4.35
N HIS A 23 16.34 -5.10 4.37
CA HIS A 23 16.76 -6.10 5.36
C HIS A 23 17.48 -5.38 6.48
N GLU A 24 16.94 -5.49 7.70
CA GLU A 24 17.52 -4.89 8.90
C GLU A 24 17.77 -5.98 9.93
N PHE A 25 18.97 -5.97 10.53
CA PHE A 25 19.38 -6.92 11.55
C PHE A 25 20.36 -6.27 12.52
N ALA A 26 20.29 -6.67 13.78
CA ALA A 26 21.18 -6.24 14.84
C ALA A 26 22.49 -7.06 14.82
N LEU A 27 23.49 -6.60 15.58
CA LEU A 27 24.75 -7.34 15.75
C LEU A 27 24.50 -8.73 16.36
N ASP A 28 23.58 -8.86 17.32
CA ASP A 28 23.24 -10.13 17.94
C ASP A 28 22.61 -11.13 16.95
N ASP A 29 21.91 -10.65 15.94
CA ASP A 29 21.29 -11.48 14.90
C ASP A 29 22.35 -12.15 14.00
N LEU A 30 23.60 -11.68 14.02
CA LEU A 30 24.71 -12.34 13.33
C LEU A 30 25.03 -13.74 13.87
N ARG A 31 24.45 -14.14 15.00
CA ARG A 31 24.52 -15.53 15.48
C ARG A 31 23.77 -16.49 14.55
N ASP A 32 22.75 -16.00 13.84
CA ASP A 32 22.04 -16.76 12.82
C ASP A 32 22.88 -16.86 11.53
N ALA A 33 23.06 -18.09 11.05
CA ALA A 33 23.74 -18.38 9.80
C ALA A 33 23.05 -17.73 8.59
N ALA A 34 21.72 -17.65 8.59
CA ALA A 34 20.95 -17.04 7.50
C ALA A 34 21.20 -15.53 7.40
N VAL A 35 21.42 -14.85 8.53
CA VAL A 35 21.74 -13.41 8.55
C VAL A 35 23.15 -13.16 8.02
N ARG A 36 24.12 -13.98 8.46
CA ARG A 36 25.50 -13.92 7.92
C ARG A 36 25.54 -14.22 6.43
N GLU A 37 24.69 -15.12 5.95
CA GLU A 37 24.62 -15.45 4.53
C GLU A 37 24.13 -14.26 3.68
N LYS A 38 23.13 -13.51 4.17
CA LYS A 38 22.68 -12.27 3.51
C LYS A 38 23.79 -11.22 3.42
N LEU A 39 24.58 -11.05 4.50
CA LEU A 39 25.75 -10.18 4.46
C LEU A 39 26.81 -10.65 3.46
N LYS A 40 27.01 -11.97 3.36
CA LYS A 40 27.90 -12.54 2.36
C LYS A 40 27.38 -12.24 0.95
N TRP A 41 26.09 -12.43 0.67
CA TRP A 41 25.48 -12.12 -0.62
C TRP A 41 25.62 -10.65 -1.00
N VAL A 42 25.46 -9.71 -0.07
CA VAL A 42 25.73 -8.28 -0.33
C VAL A 42 27.11 -8.05 -0.95
N LEU A 43 28.12 -8.76 -0.44
CA LEU A 43 29.52 -8.56 -0.83
C LEU A 43 29.94 -9.41 -2.03
N SER A 44 29.43 -10.64 -2.15
CA SER A 44 29.91 -11.60 -3.14
C SER A 44 28.94 -11.87 -4.28
N ASP A 45 27.63 -11.81 -4.05
CA ASP A 45 26.60 -12.18 -5.03
C ASP A 45 25.29 -11.41 -4.76
N PRO A 46 25.26 -10.10 -5.04
CA PRO A 46 24.14 -9.25 -4.69
C PRO A 46 22.86 -9.58 -5.46
N GLU A 47 22.94 -10.24 -6.62
CA GLU A 47 21.76 -10.64 -7.41
C GLU A 47 20.83 -11.60 -6.63
N ARG A 48 21.36 -12.35 -5.66
CA ARG A 48 20.53 -13.19 -4.76
C ARG A 48 19.59 -12.39 -3.85
N LEU A 49 19.91 -11.12 -3.62
CA LEU A 49 19.09 -10.19 -2.83
C LEU A 49 18.13 -9.38 -3.71
N LYS A 50 18.06 -9.67 -5.01
CA LYS A 50 17.16 -8.98 -5.93
C LYS A 50 15.71 -9.29 -5.58
N PRO A 51 14.88 -8.27 -5.29
CA PRO A 51 13.47 -8.46 -4.99
C PRO A 51 12.77 -9.13 -6.17
N GLY A 52 12.14 -10.28 -5.92
CA GLY A 52 11.42 -11.04 -6.96
C GLY A 52 10.14 -10.35 -7.46
N LYS A 53 9.65 -9.34 -6.73
CA LYS A 53 8.47 -8.56 -7.11
C LYS A 53 8.87 -7.31 -7.89
N THR A 54 8.57 -7.34 -9.19
CA THR A 54 8.69 -6.15 -10.04
C THR A 54 7.57 -5.16 -9.75
N ARG A 55 7.81 -3.87 -10.01
CA ARG A 55 6.76 -2.84 -9.89
C ARG A 55 5.57 -3.13 -10.80
N GLN A 56 5.84 -3.69 -11.98
CA GLN A 56 4.82 -4.14 -12.93
C GLN A 56 3.90 -5.21 -12.31
N ALA A 57 4.47 -6.22 -11.66
CA ALA A 57 3.69 -7.27 -11.01
C ALA A 57 2.79 -6.72 -9.89
N LEU A 58 3.24 -5.68 -9.16
CA LEU A 58 2.41 -5.03 -8.14
C LEU A 58 1.23 -4.28 -8.76
N THR A 59 1.46 -3.55 -9.86
CA THR A 59 0.40 -2.85 -10.60
C THR A 59 -0.62 -3.83 -11.19
N GLU A 60 -0.15 -4.94 -11.77
CA GLU A 60 -1.01 -6.00 -12.31
C GLU A 60 -1.83 -6.67 -11.22
N GLN A 61 -1.23 -6.95 -10.05
CA GLN A 61 -1.95 -7.52 -8.90
C GLN A 61 -3.05 -6.57 -8.40
N ALA A 62 -2.74 -5.28 -8.25
CA ALA A 62 -3.73 -4.29 -7.83
C ALA A 62 -4.88 -4.20 -8.85
N ALA A 63 -4.56 -4.13 -10.14
CA ALA A 63 -5.57 -4.11 -11.21
C ALA A 63 -6.45 -5.38 -11.21
N ALA A 64 -5.86 -6.56 -10.98
CA ALA A 64 -6.59 -7.81 -10.88
C ALA A 64 -7.57 -7.82 -9.69
N GLU A 65 -7.18 -7.29 -8.53
CA GLU A 65 -8.08 -7.16 -7.38
C GLU A 65 -9.22 -6.17 -7.64
N PHE A 66 -8.96 -5.06 -8.31
CA PHE A 66 -10.02 -4.15 -8.75
C PHE A 66 -10.97 -4.78 -9.77
N ALA A 67 -10.46 -5.58 -10.71
CA ALA A 67 -11.28 -6.30 -11.67
C ALA A 67 -12.21 -7.31 -10.99
N LYS A 68 -11.70 -8.06 -10.00
CA LYS A 68 -12.50 -8.97 -9.15
C LYS A 68 -13.57 -8.21 -8.37
N LEU A 69 -13.25 -7.04 -7.82
CA LEU A 69 -14.23 -6.19 -7.14
C LEU A 69 -15.32 -5.72 -8.12
N ALA A 70 -14.94 -5.25 -9.31
CA ALA A 70 -15.86 -4.80 -10.34
C ALA A 70 -16.84 -5.91 -10.77
N GLN A 71 -16.32 -7.12 -10.94
CA GLN A 71 -17.11 -8.28 -11.29
C GLN A 71 -18.11 -8.62 -10.19
N ARG A 72 -17.68 -8.71 -8.93
CA ARG A 72 -18.58 -9.00 -7.80
C ARG A 72 -19.70 -7.96 -7.65
N LEU A 73 -19.43 -6.69 -7.91
CA LEU A 73 -20.47 -5.65 -7.86
C LEU A 73 -21.46 -5.77 -9.03
N ARG A 74 -20.98 -6.12 -10.23
CA ARG A 74 -21.85 -6.37 -11.38
C ARG A 74 -22.74 -7.60 -11.19
N GLU A 75 -22.19 -8.68 -10.63
CA GLU A 75 -22.94 -9.90 -10.30
C GLU A 75 -24.06 -9.64 -9.27
N ARG A 76 -23.88 -8.64 -8.41
CA ARG A 76 -24.91 -8.15 -7.47
C ARG A 76 -25.97 -7.24 -8.12
N GLY A 77 -25.92 -7.06 -9.45
CA GLY A 77 -26.89 -6.28 -10.21
C GLY A 77 -26.60 -4.78 -10.33
N HIS A 78 -25.41 -4.31 -9.92
CA HIS A 78 -25.06 -2.89 -10.06
C HIS A 78 -24.71 -2.53 -11.52
N PRO A 79 -25.19 -1.38 -12.05
CA PRO A 79 -24.87 -0.93 -13.41
C PRO A 79 -23.36 -0.74 -13.63
N SER A 80 -22.86 -1.14 -14.80
CA SER A 80 -21.43 -1.08 -15.14
C SER A 80 -20.83 0.32 -15.00
N GLY A 81 -21.56 1.37 -15.40
CA GLY A 81 -21.11 2.76 -15.26
C GLY A 81 -20.95 3.19 -13.80
N THR A 82 -21.87 2.78 -12.92
CA THR A 82 -21.80 3.06 -11.49
C THR A 82 -20.61 2.35 -10.84
N VAL A 83 -20.39 1.09 -11.20
CA VAL A 83 -19.25 0.30 -10.71
C VAL A 83 -17.92 0.92 -11.15
N ALA A 84 -17.81 1.34 -12.41
CA ALA A 84 -16.61 1.99 -12.93
C ALA A 84 -16.32 3.32 -12.20
N HIS A 85 -17.32 4.17 -12.01
CA HIS A 85 -17.16 5.40 -11.24
C HIS A 85 -16.76 5.15 -9.79
N PHE A 86 -17.33 4.13 -9.15
CA PHE A 86 -16.96 3.75 -7.79
C PHE A 86 -15.50 3.32 -7.71
N ILE A 87 -15.04 2.44 -8.62
CA ILE A 87 -13.65 1.99 -8.64
C ILE A 87 -12.68 3.15 -8.87
N ASN A 88 -12.99 4.04 -9.82
CA ASN A 88 -12.15 5.22 -10.05
C ASN A 88 -12.00 6.04 -8.78
N ARG A 89 -13.10 6.28 -8.03
CA ARG A 89 -13.04 7.00 -6.75
C ARG A 89 -12.16 6.30 -5.71
N LEU A 90 -12.22 4.97 -5.61
CA LEU A 90 -11.36 4.22 -4.70
C LEU A 90 -9.87 4.39 -5.07
N VAL A 91 -9.54 4.32 -6.35
CA VAL A 91 -8.16 4.52 -6.83
C VAL A 91 -7.69 5.95 -6.51
N PHE A 92 -8.54 6.96 -6.75
CA PHE A 92 -8.23 8.34 -6.37
C PHE A 92 -8.02 8.52 -4.87
N CYS A 93 -8.81 7.86 -4.01
CA CYS A 93 -8.63 7.94 -2.57
C CYS A 93 -7.31 7.31 -2.12
N MET A 94 -6.93 6.16 -2.69
CA MET A 94 -5.64 5.53 -2.40
C MET A 94 -4.48 6.43 -2.83
N PHE A 95 -4.60 7.08 -3.99
CA PHE A 95 -3.59 8.02 -4.46
C PHE A 95 -3.51 9.27 -3.59
N ALA A 96 -4.65 9.92 -3.32
CA ALA A 96 -4.73 11.12 -2.47
C ALA A 96 -4.19 10.86 -1.05
N GLU A 97 -4.37 9.65 -0.53
CA GLU A 97 -3.79 9.22 0.73
C GLU A 97 -2.27 9.02 0.65
N ASP A 98 -1.73 8.54 -0.48
CA ASP A 98 -0.29 8.31 -0.66
C ASP A 98 0.49 9.61 -0.88
N VAL A 99 -0.13 10.61 -1.53
CA VAL A 99 0.43 11.96 -1.70
C VAL A 99 0.12 12.90 -0.53
N ASP A 100 -0.37 12.37 0.59
CA ASP A 100 -0.71 13.09 1.82
C ASP A 100 -1.74 14.24 1.66
N LEU A 101 -2.59 14.19 0.63
CA LEU A 101 -3.77 15.07 0.50
C LEU A 101 -4.87 14.67 1.47
N LEU A 102 -5.01 13.36 1.72
CA LEU A 102 -5.85 12.83 2.79
C LEU A 102 -4.99 12.58 4.03
N PRO A 103 -5.21 13.31 5.14
CA PRO A 103 -4.38 13.18 6.33
C PRO A 103 -4.56 11.81 6.99
N ASN A 104 -3.56 11.44 7.80
CA ASN A 104 -3.60 10.33 8.77
C ASN A 104 -4.06 8.97 8.22
N LYS A 105 -3.85 8.71 6.93
CA LYS A 105 -4.31 7.48 6.26
C LYS A 105 -5.81 7.22 6.52
N MET A 106 -6.60 8.28 6.42
CA MET A 106 -8.03 8.28 6.75
C MET A 106 -8.82 7.26 5.94
N PHE A 107 -8.54 7.11 4.64
CA PHE A 107 -9.25 6.17 3.79
C PHE A 107 -8.95 4.72 4.21
N LYS A 108 -7.70 4.40 4.52
CA LYS A 108 -7.32 3.10 5.08
C LYS A 108 -8.00 2.83 6.42
N ARG A 109 -8.05 3.81 7.33
CA ARG A 109 -8.73 3.67 8.64
C ARG A 109 -10.23 3.47 8.48
N MET A 110 -10.86 4.19 7.55
CA MET A 110 -12.26 4.01 7.20
C MET A 110 -12.54 2.59 6.71
N LEU A 111 -11.70 2.06 5.81
CA LEU A 111 -11.82 0.68 5.31
C LEU A 111 -11.64 -0.35 6.43
N GLN A 112 -10.69 -0.14 7.34
CA GLN A 112 -10.50 -1.02 8.51
C GLN A 112 -11.73 -1.03 9.42
N HIS A 113 -12.34 0.14 9.66
CA HIS A 113 -13.56 0.23 10.44
C HIS A 113 -14.74 -0.46 9.75
N ALA A 114 -14.91 -0.21 8.45
CA ALA A 114 -15.92 -0.86 7.62
C ALA A 114 -15.74 -2.39 7.53
N ALA A 115 -14.51 -2.90 7.59
CA ALA A 115 -14.26 -4.34 7.64
C ALA A 115 -14.84 -4.99 8.91
N THR A 116 -14.86 -4.26 10.04
CA THR A 116 -15.48 -4.73 11.29
C THR A 116 -16.99 -4.52 11.33
N ARG A 117 -17.50 -3.46 10.66
CA ARG A 117 -18.93 -3.16 10.57
C ARG A 117 -19.31 -2.75 9.14
N PRO A 118 -19.61 -3.72 8.26
CA PRO A 118 -19.89 -3.47 6.85
C PRO A 118 -21.06 -2.52 6.60
N ASP A 119 -22.05 -2.50 7.50
CA ASP A 119 -23.26 -1.68 7.39
C ASP A 119 -22.96 -0.17 7.37
N TYR A 120 -21.86 0.25 8.00
CA TYR A 120 -21.45 1.66 8.04
C TYR A 120 -20.62 2.08 6.84
N PHE A 121 -20.15 1.14 6.01
CA PHE A 121 -19.26 1.45 4.88
C PHE A 121 -19.87 2.49 3.94
N GLN A 122 -21.13 2.31 3.56
CA GLN A 122 -21.80 3.19 2.61
C GLN A 122 -21.90 4.62 3.15
N SER A 123 -22.25 4.80 4.42
CA SER A 123 -22.32 6.12 5.06
C SER A 123 -20.94 6.78 5.08
N LEU A 124 -19.94 6.07 5.61
CA LEU A 124 -18.58 6.57 5.75
C LEU A 124 -17.94 6.95 4.41
N ALA A 125 -18.07 6.09 3.40
CA ALA A 125 -17.54 6.34 2.07
C ALA A 125 -18.26 7.52 1.39
N SER A 126 -19.59 7.65 1.58
CA SER A 126 -20.35 8.76 1.03
C SER A 126 -19.92 10.10 1.62
N ASP A 127 -19.71 10.15 2.93
CA ASP A 127 -19.26 11.36 3.61
C ASP A 127 -17.83 11.75 3.22
N LEU A 128 -16.94 10.76 3.07
CA LEU A 128 -15.60 10.97 2.54
C LEU A 128 -15.62 11.57 1.13
N PHE A 129 -16.36 10.96 0.20
CA PHE A 129 -16.41 11.44 -1.18
C PHE A 129 -17.04 12.84 -1.30
N ARG A 130 -18.01 13.16 -0.43
CA ARG A 130 -18.62 14.49 -0.37
C ARG A 130 -17.62 15.55 0.08
N ALA A 131 -16.89 15.27 1.16
CA ALA A 131 -15.86 16.16 1.67
C ALA A 131 -14.72 16.35 0.66
N MET A 132 -14.32 15.30 -0.07
CA MET A 132 -13.32 15.42 -1.14
C MET A 132 -13.76 16.30 -2.33
N THR A 133 -15.07 16.47 -2.56
CA THR A 133 -15.58 17.29 -3.68
C THR A 133 -15.62 18.78 -3.33
N SER A 134 -15.88 19.10 -2.05
CA SER A 134 -16.18 20.46 -1.61
C SER A 134 -15.10 21.07 -0.71
N GLY A 135 -14.12 20.26 -0.27
CA GLY A 135 -13.30 20.58 0.90
C GLY A 135 -14.16 20.54 2.16
N GLY A 136 -13.59 20.11 3.30
CA GLY A 136 -14.37 20.08 4.53
C GLY A 136 -13.79 19.21 5.62
N HIS A 137 -14.63 18.92 6.62
CA HIS A 137 -14.24 18.14 7.80
C HIS A 137 -14.88 16.76 7.75
N ILE A 138 -14.09 15.72 7.99
CA ILE A 138 -14.58 14.37 8.22
C ILE A 138 -14.24 14.01 9.67
N GLY A 139 -15.27 13.94 10.52
CA GLY A 139 -15.08 13.80 11.96
C GLY A 139 -14.30 14.99 12.52
N PHE A 140 -13.04 14.77 12.91
CA PHE A 140 -12.13 15.78 13.46
C PHE A 140 -11.00 16.21 12.50
N GLU A 141 -10.96 15.64 11.30
CA GLU A 141 -9.84 15.83 10.37
C GLU A 141 -10.27 16.70 9.17
N HIS A 142 -9.42 17.67 8.80
CA HIS A 142 -9.65 18.58 7.68
C HIS A 142 -9.14 17.96 6.37
N VAL A 143 -9.99 17.92 5.34
CA VAL A 143 -9.67 17.45 4.00
C VAL A 143 -9.39 18.65 3.10
N ALA A 144 -8.18 18.71 2.54
CA ALA A 144 -7.82 19.70 1.52
C ALA A 144 -8.53 19.40 0.19
N TRP A 145 -8.89 20.46 -0.55
CA TRP A 145 -9.49 20.36 -1.88
C TRP A 145 -8.43 20.28 -2.97
#